data_AF-A0A8J7X7Q7-F1
#
_entry.id   AF-A0A8J7X7Q7-F1
#
_cell.length_a   1.000
_cell.length_b   1.000
_cell.length_c   1.000
_cell.angle_alpha   90.00
_cell.angle_beta   90.00
_cell.angle_gamma   90.00
#
_symmetry.space_group_name_H-M   'P 1'
#
loop_
_entity.id
_entity.type
_entity.pdbx_description
1 polymer ?
#
loop_
_entity_poly.entity_id
_entity_poly.type
_entity_poly.pdbx_seq_one_letter_code
_entity_poly.pdbx_strand_id
1 'polypeptide(L)'
;MTNPHSSSFSELEFRFFPHENFRPHQREGIESIFNSVKVGNILLLDSPTGTGKSAMVLCGVLEAMSNNEKLVVITRTHSQYKIFIQEFMRVKRKHDNLKFGLLVGRSNVCPMHVGYETCGFLRKNSLSQIKDGTDWYSEGEIIKYRKTVSDKPKSAICPYFINCFQRNQTTPLFDGEAGTLINNQLNKPQTPEKFNKLCMDRKYPKCPYELMKSTLSSCDVMLLHYHYLIDPGVRDAVISSRWLGCGFENIH
;
A
#
# COMPACT_ATOMS: atom_id res chain seq x y z
N MET A 1 -48.68 19.35 -3.19
CA MET A 1 -48.25 18.19 -4.00
C MET A 1 -46.74 18.04 -3.80
N THR A 2 -46.32 16.81 -3.59
CA THR A 2 -45.21 16.38 -2.72
C THR A 2 -43.81 16.68 -3.25
N ASN A 3 -42.97 17.18 -2.35
CA ASN A 3 -41.53 17.44 -2.52
C ASN A 3 -40.77 16.10 -2.73
N PRO A 4 -40.01 15.89 -3.83
CA PRO A 4 -39.35 14.61 -4.09
C PRO A 4 -37.99 14.44 -3.39
N HIS A 5 -37.59 15.34 -2.48
CA HIS A 5 -36.28 15.26 -1.79
C HIS A 5 -36.28 14.52 -0.44
N SER A 6 -37.35 13.82 -0.08
CA SER A 6 -37.38 13.00 1.14
C SER A 6 -37.11 11.52 0.83
N SER A 7 -35.96 11.20 0.26
CA SER A 7 -35.35 9.90 0.55
C SER A 7 -34.64 10.06 1.89
N SER A 8 -35.20 9.47 2.94
CA SER A 8 -34.63 9.45 4.28
C SER A 8 -33.20 8.90 4.23
N PHE A 9 -32.21 9.79 4.25
CA PHE A 9 -30.81 9.43 4.50
C PHE A 9 -30.72 9.01 5.96
N SER A 10 -30.84 7.71 6.20
CA SER A 10 -30.66 7.08 7.51
C SER A 10 -29.35 7.55 8.14
N GLU A 11 -29.44 8.01 9.39
CA GLU A 11 -28.41 8.67 10.19
C GLU A 11 -26.99 8.12 9.98
N LEU A 12 -26.07 8.98 9.54
CA LEU A 12 -24.65 8.70 9.57
C LEU A 12 -24.21 8.47 11.03
N GLU A 13 -23.82 7.24 11.38
CA GLU A 13 -23.52 6.85 12.76
C GLU A 13 -22.08 7.16 13.23
N PHE A 14 -21.21 7.68 12.35
CA PHE A 14 -19.80 8.03 12.65
C PHE A 14 -18.99 6.93 13.38
N ARG A 15 -19.29 5.64 13.14
CA ARG A 15 -18.64 4.45 13.73
C ARG A 15 -17.13 4.45 13.48
N PHE A 16 -16.68 4.95 12.34
CA PHE A 16 -15.25 5.02 11.98
C PHE A 16 -14.54 6.29 12.46
N PHE A 17 -15.19 7.19 13.23
CA PHE A 17 -14.53 8.40 13.69
C PHE A 17 -13.45 8.11 14.76
N PRO A 18 -12.18 8.56 14.60
CA PRO A 18 -11.06 8.12 15.43
C PRO A 18 -10.95 8.79 16.81
N HIS A 19 -11.68 9.88 17.06
CA HIS A 19 -11.62 10.68 18.29
C HIS A 19 -12.91 10.56 19.11
N GLU A 20 -12.86 11.03 20.36
CA GLU A 20 -14.04 11.07 21.26
C GLU A 20 -15.00 12.20 20.88
N ASN A 21 -14.44 13.37 20.53
CA ASN A 21 -15.19 14.58 20.26
C ASN A 21 -14.84 15.16 18.89
N PHE A 22 -15.83 15.78 18.25
CA PHE A 22 -15.66 16.50 16.99
C PHE A 22 -15.13 17.91 17.24
N ARG A 23 -14.21 18.34 16.40
CA ARG A 23 -13.82 19.76 16.25
C ARG A 23 -14.86 20.49 15.38
N PRO A 24 -14.91 21.83 15.42
CA PRO A 24 -15.81 22.60 14.57
C PRO A 24 -15.72 22.17 13.09
N HIS A 25 -16.87 22.09 12.43
CA HIS A 25 -17.04 21.74 11.02
C HIS A 25 -16.63 20.31 10.61
N GLN A 26 -16.15 19.46 11.53
CA GLN A 26 -15.79 18.08 11.17
C GLN A 26 -16.99 17.22 10.78
N ARG A 27 -18.13 17.39 11.45
CA ARG A 27 -19.36 16.64 11.13
C ARG A 27 -19.84 16.96 9.72
N GLU A 28 -20.01 18.24 9.41
CA GLU A 28 -20.39 18.76 8.09
C GLU A 28 -19.42 18.26 6.99
N GLY A 29 -18.11 18.27 7.27
CA GLY A 29 -17.10 17.75 6.35
C GLY A 29 -17.22 16.25 6.11
N ILE A 30 -17.46 15.45 7.16
CA ILE A 30 -17.66 14.00 7.04
C ILE A 30 -18.95 13.69 6.28
N GLU A 31 -20.04 14.39 6.57
CA GLU A 31 -21.32 14.24 5.86
C GLU A 31 -21.17 14.57 4.38
N SER A 32 -20.44 15.64 4.07
CA SER A 32 -20.13 16.01 2.67
C SER A 32 -19.35 14.91 1.95
N ILE A 33 -18.34 14.34 2.61
CA ILE A 33 -17.54 13.23 2.07
C ILE A 33 -18.41 11.99 1.87
N PHE A 34 -19.20 11.60 2.89
CA PHE A 34 -20.08 10.43 2.83
C PHE A 34 -21.07 10.53 1.66
N ASN A 35 -21.75 11.67 1.53
CA ASN A 35 -22.71 11.91 0.46
C ASN A 35 -22.02 11.90 -0.91
N SER A 36 -20.85 12.51 -1.02
CA SER A 36 -20.08 12.52 -2.27
C SER A 36 -19.70 11.12 -2.73
N VAL A 37 -19.22 10.26 -1.82
CA VAL A 37 -18.91 8.86 -2.13
C VAL A 37 -20.16 8.08 -2.52
N LYS A 38 -21.29 8.25 -1.80
CA LYS A 38 -22.56 7.58 -2.13
C LYS A 38 -23.12 7.99 -3.50
N VAL A 39 -22.92 9.25 -3.89
CA VAL A 39 -23.36 9.77 -5.19
C VAL A 39 -22.37 9.46 -6.31
N GLY A 40 -21.09 9.22 -5.99
CA GLY A 40 -20.02 9.00 -6.96
C GLY A 40 -19.60 10.28 -7.69
N ASN A 41 -19.54 11.41 -6.98
CA ASN A 41 -19.13 12.70 -7.56
C ASN A 41 -17.80 13.22 -6.98
N ILE A 42 -17.26 14.27 -7.60
CA ILE A 42 -16.02 14.91 -7.14
C ILE A 42 -16.35 15.96 -6.07
N LEU A 43 -15.81 15.79 -4.87
CA LEU A 43 -15.85 16.78 -3.79
C LEU A 43 -14.54 17.54 -3.67
N LEU A 44 -14.62 18.87 -3.74
CA LEU A 44 -13.53 19.77 -3.35
C LEU A 44 -13.80 20.27 -1.92
N LEU A 45 -12.98 19.80 -0.98
CA LEU A 45 -13.10 20.19 0.43
C LEU A 45 -11.95 21.13 0.80
N ASP A 46 -12.27 22.40 1.08
CA ASP A 46 -11.32 23.31 1.73
C ASP A 46 -11.38 23.14 3.25
N SER A 47 -10.22 22.93 3.85
CA SER A 47 -10.12 22.77 5.30
C SER A 47 -8.71 23.15 5.76
N PRO A 48 -8.56 24.06 6.75
CA PRO A 48 -7.27 24.47 7.28
C PRO A 48 -6.39 23.30 7.77
N THR A 49 -5.09 23.52 7.89
CA THR A 49 -4.20 22.54 8.54
C THR A 49 -4.58 22.35 10.00
N GLY A 50 -4.55 21.11 10.50
CA GLY A 50 -4.88 20.80 11.89
C GLY A 50 -6.37 20.58 12.18
N THR A 51 -7.26 20.69 11.20
CA THR A 51 -8.70 20.39 11.35
C THR A 51 -9.04 18.90 11.37
N GLY A 52 -8.07 18.02 11.17
CA GLY A 52 -8.29 16.56 11.15
C GLY A 52 -8.84 16.03 9.82
N LYS A 53 -8.40 16.59 8.68
CA LYS A 53 -8.75 16.09 7.33
C LYS A 53 -8.65 14.57 7.19
N SER A 54 -7.56 13.96 7.68
CA SER A 54 -7.39 12.50 7.63
C SER A 54 -8.48 11.75 8.40
N ALA A 55 -8.89 12.25 9.57
CA ALA A 55 -9.98 11.69 10.35
C ALA A 55 -11.34 11.84 9.65
N MET A 56 -11.58 13.00 9.02
CA MET A 56 -12.81 13.23 8.26
C MET A 56 -12.92 12.29 7.06
N VAL A 57 -11.84 12.15 6.28
CA VAL A 57 -11.78 11.24 5.12
C VAL A 57 -11.94 9.79 5.54
N LEU A 58 -11.19 9.34 6.56
CA LEU A 58 -11.32 7.97 7.05
C LEU A 58 -12.75 7.68 7.50
N CYS A 59 -13.39 8.56 8.27
CA CYS A 59 -14.75 8.35 8.72
C CYS A 59 -15.75 8.38 7.55
N GLY A 60 -15.76 9.46 6.76
CA GLY A 60 -16.78 9.66 5.73
C GLY A 60 -16.74 8.61 4.64
N VAL A 61 -15.54 8.22 4.20
CA VAL A 61 -15.40 7.19 3.16
C VAL A 61 -15.72 5.81 3.73
N LEU A 62 -15.17 5.42 4.90
CA LEU A 62 -15.42 4.08 5.44
C LEU A 62 -16.88 3.84 5.80
N GLU A 63 -17.63 4.88 6.20
CA GLU A 63 -19.08 4.76 6.39
C GLU A 63 -19.83 4.60 5.06
N ALA A 64 -19.36 5.23 3.99
CA ALA A 64 -20.01 5.18 2.69
C ALA A 64 -19.67 3.90 1.90
N MET A 65 -18.50 3.32 2.17
CA MET A 65 -17.91 2.22 1.41
C MET A 65 -18.64 0.89 1.62
N SER A 66 -18.77 0.11 0.55
CA SER A 66 -19.27 -1.27 0.56
C SER A 66 -18.13 -2.28 0.77
N ASN A 67 -18.43 -3.53 1.15
CA ASN A 67 -17.43 -4.55 1.51
C ASN A 67 -16.35 -4.87 0.45
N ASN A 68 -16.55 -4.52 -0.81
CA ASN A 68 -15.62 -4.81 -1.92
C ASN A 68 -14.89 -3.56 -2.45
N GLU A 69 -15.13 -2.39 -1.87
CA GLU A 69 -14.49 -1.14 -2.25
C GLU A 69 -13.23 -0.92 -1.41
N LYS A 70 -12.35 -0.04 -1.91
CA LYS A 70 -11.09 0.31 -1.24
C LYS A 70 -10.91 1.82 -1.25
N LEU A 71 -10.43 2.36 -0.14
CA LEU A 71 -10.01 3.75 -0.04
C LEU A 71 -8.56 3.90 -0.50
N VAL A 72 -8.34 4.65 -1.58
CA VAL A 72 -7.01 5.05 -2.07
C VAL A 72 -6.72 6.48 -1.64
N VAL A 73 -5.72 6.65 -0.77
CA VAL A 73 -5.27 7.98 -0.31
C VAL A 73 -3.93 8.31 -0.95
N ILE A 74 -3.82 9.52 -1.46
CA ILE A 74 -2.66 10.00 -2.20
C ILE A 74 -2.08 11.18 -1.46
N THR A 75 -0.79 11.11 -1.15
CA THR A 75 -0.09 12.16 -0.42
C THR A 75 1.07 12.72 -1.22
N ARG A 76 1.35 14.01 -1.01
CA ARG A 76 2.43 14.73 -1.72
C ARG A 76 3.78 14.52 -1.06
N THR A 77 3.83 14.29 0.25
CA THR A 77 5.10 14.21 0.99
C THR A 77 5.15 13.03 1.94
N HIS A 78 6.36 12.48 2.13
CA HIS A 78 6.63 11.38 3.05
C HIS A 78 6.28 11.70 4.52
N SER A 79 6.33 12.97 4.94
CA SER A 79 5.96 13.34 6.31
C SER A 79 4.48 13.11 6.64
N GLN A 80 3.61 12.96 5.63
CA GLN A 80 2.16 12.85 5.82
C GLN A 80 1.69 11.42 6.14
N TYR A 81 2.43 10.37 5.74
CA TYR A 81 2.00 9.00 6.02
C TYR A 81 1.97 8.68 7.52
N LYS A 82 2.82 9.30 8.34
CA LYS A 82 2.87 9.03 9.79
C LYS A 82 1.57 9.42 10.47
N ILE A 83 1.07 10.60 10.15
CA ILE A 83 -0.21 11.11 10.67
C ILE A 83 -1.34 10.21 10.20
N PHE A 84 -1.35 9.85 8.92
CA PHE A 84 -2.40 9.00 8.38
C PHE A 84 -2.42 7.59 9.00
N ILE A 85 -1.24 6.96 9.16
CA ILE A 85 -1.11 5.68 9.87
C ILE A 85 -1.62 5.81 11.31
N GLN A 86 -1.27 6.89 12.01
CA GLN A 86 -1.75 7.11 13.38
C GLN A 86 -3.28 7.22 13.42
N GLU A 87 -3.91 8.01 12.56
CA GLU A 87 -5.36 8.11 12.50
C GLU A 87 -6.01 6.77 12.16
N PHE A 88 -5.49 6.06 11.14
CA PHE A 88 -5.96 4.73 10.79
C PHE A 88 -5.88 3.77 11.97
N MET A 89 -4.77 3.76 12.72
CA MET A 89 -4.64 2.92 13.92
C MET A 89 -5.64 3.29 15.01
N ARG A 90 -6.11 4.54 15.08
CA ARG A 90 -7.20 4.91 16.00
C ARG A 90 -8.54 4.32 15.55
N VAL A 91 -8.83 4.34 14.24
CA VAL A 91 -10.02 3.69 13.67
C VAL A 91 -9.96 2.17 13.86
N LYS A 92 -8.82 1.54 13.55
CA LYS A 92 -8.63 0.08 13.68
C LYS A 92 -8.81 -0.43 15.10
N ARG A 93 -8.53 0.37 16.13
CA ARG A 93 -8.82 -0.02 17.54
C ARG A 93 -10.31 -0.24 17.81
N LYS A 94 -11.20 0.38 17.02
CA LYS A 94 -12.65 0.18 17.06
C LYS A 94 -13.12 -0.86 16.05
N HIS A 95 -12.35 -1.06 14.97
CA HIS A 95 -12.66 -1.93 13.82
C HIS A 95 -11.43 -2.76 13.42
N ASP A 96 -11.22 -3.88 14.09
CA ASP A 96 -9.97 -4.65 14.01
C ASP A 96 -9.80 -5.43 12.69
N ASN A 97 -10.86 -5.61 11.91
CA ASN A 97 -10.85 -6.25 10.61
C ASN A 97 -10.22 -5.40 9.49
N LEU A 98 -10.12 -4.07 9.67
CA LEU A 98 -9.58 -3.17 8.64
C LEU A 98 -8.08 -3.39 8.39
N LYS A 99 -7.70 -3.51 7.12
CA LYS A 99 -6.33 -3.74 6.67
C LYS A 99 -5.77 -2.52 5.94
N PHE A 100 -4.49 -2.23 6.20
CA PHE A 100 -3.80 -1.07 5.67
C PHE A 100 -2.66 -1.43 4.71
N GLY A 101 -2.63 -0.77 3.56
CA GLY A 101 -1.53 -0.83 2.60
C GLY A 101 -0.75 0.47 2.57
N LEU A 102 0.58 0.39 2.51
CA LEU A 102 1.45 1.54 2.30
C LEU A 102 2.45 1.21 1.21
N LEU A 103 2.50 2.03 0.16
CA LEU A 103 3.54 1.93 -0.84
C LEU A 103 4.28 3.26 -0.99
N VAL A 104 5.58 3.22 -0.75
CA VAL A 104 6.51 4.32 -1.01
C VAL A 104 7.40 4.01 -2.21
N GLY A 105 8.05 5.03 -2.77
CA GLY A 105 8.97 4.88 -3.90
C GLY A 105 10.11 3.91 -3.62
N ARG A 106 10.59 3.20 -4.65
CA ARG A 106 11.74 2.29 -4.54
C ARG A 106 12.98 2.99 -4.01
N SER A 107 13.20 4.24 -4.42
CA SER A 107 14.27 5.11 -3.95
C SER A 107 14.38 5.19 -2.43
N ASN A 108 13.28 4.97 -1.70
CA ASN A 108 13.23 5.16 -0.25
C ASN A 108 13.48 3.88 0.54
N VAL A 109 13.26 2.71 -0.07
CA VAL A 109 13.24 1.42 0.63
C VAL A 109 14.05 0.33 -0.07
N CYS A 110 14.62 0.59 -1.25
CA CYS A 110 15.43 -0.39 -1.96
C CYS A 110 16.79 -0.56 -1.28
N PRO A 111 17.11 -1.74 -0.72
CA PRO A 111 18.39 -1.94 -0.03
C PRO A 111 19.60 -1.87 -0.99
N MET A 112 19.38 -2.16 -2.28
CA MET A 112 20.43 -2.13 -3.30
C MET A 112 20.66 -0.73 -3.89
N HIS A 113 19.79 0.24 -3.62
CA HIS A 113 19.87 1.61 -4.16
C HIS A 113 20.02 1.66 -5.69
N VAL A 114 19.32 0.76 -6.40
CA VAL A 114 19.32 0.70 -7.87
C VAL A 114 18.11 1.40 -8.47
N GLY A 115 18.26 1.93 -9.68
CA GLY A 115 17.18 2.56 -10.44
C GLY A 115 16.07 1.59 -10.88
N TYR A 116 14.98 2.14 -11.42
CA TYR A 116 13.80 1.35 -11.83
C TYR A 116 14.10 0.29 -12.89
N GLU A 117 14.88 0.65 -13.92
CA GLU A 117 15.26 -0.26 -15.01
C GLU A 117 16.07 -1.44 -14.51
N THR A 118 17.17 -1.17 -13.79
CA THR A 118 18.02 -2.20 -13.18
C THR A 118 17.21 -3.08 -12.23
N CYS A 119 16.36 -2.48 -11.38
CA CYS A 119 15.50 -3.24 -10.48
C CYS A 119 14.53 -4.16 -11.27
N GLY A 120 13.93 -3.66 -12.35
CA GLY A 120 13.06 -4.43 -13.23
C GLY A 120 13.78 -5.64 -13.84
N PHE A 121 15.00 -5.42 -14.36
CA PHE A 121 15.85 -6.46 -14.90
C PHE A 121 16.18 -7.54 -13.85
N LEU A 122 16.66 -7.14 -12.67
CA LEU A 122 17.02 -8.06 -11.59
C LEU A 122 15.81 -8.88 -11.11
N ARG A 123 14.63 -8.24 -10.97
CA ARG A 123 13.39 -8.93 -10.57
C ARG A 123 12.94 -9.94 -11.62
N LYS A 124 13.01 -9.59 -12.90
CA LYS A 124 12.65 -10.50 -14.00
C LYS A 124 13.52 -11.75 -13.98
N ASN A 125 14.82 -11.59 -13.81
CA ASN A 125 15.74 -12.72 -13.72
C ASN A 125 15.50 -13.56 -12.46
N SER A 126 15.27 -12.91 -11.30
CA SER A 126 14.91 -13.62 -10.07
C SER A 126 13.65 -14.46 -10.23
N LEU A 127 12.62 -13.92 -10.89
CA LEU A 127 11.39 -14.67 -11.19
C LEU A 127 11.64 -15.84 -12.15
N SER A 128 12.53 -15.69 -13.14
CA SER A 128 12.92 -16.80 -14.02
C SER A 128 13.56 -17.92 -13.21
N GLN A 129 14.56 -17.60 -12.38
CA GLN A 129 15.25 -18.61 -11.56
C GLN A 129 14.31 -19.35 -10.59
N ILE A 130 13.32 -18.64 -10.01
CA ILE A 130 12.27 -19.28 -9.20
C ILE A 130 11.52 -20.29 -10.07
N LYS A 131 11.01 -19.86 -11.22
CA LYS A 131 10.21 -20.71 -12.13
C LYS A 131 10.96 -21.92 -12.65
N ASP A 132 12.25 -21.75 -12.95
CA ASP A 132 13.11 -22.78 -13.47
C ASP A 132 13.51 -23.80 -12.38
N GLY A 133 13.16 -23.55 -11.10
CA GLY A 133 13.41 -24.45 -9.98
C GLY A 133 14.90 -24.62 -9.65
N THR A 134 15.77 -23.79 -10.23
CA THR A 134 17.21 -23.83 -10.01
C THR A 134 17.53 -23.36 -8.59
N ASP A 135 18.46 -24.02 -7.89
CA ASP A 135 18.94 -23.48 -6.62
C ASP A 135 19.62 -22.12 -6.89
N TRP A 136 18.99 -21.06 -6.39
CA TRP A 136 19.45 -19.69 -6.56
C TRP A 136 20.31 -19.23 -5.37
N TYR A 137 20.90 -20.17 -4.62
CA TYR A 137 21.85 -19.94 -3.55
C TYR A 137 23.11 -20.78 -3.75
N SER A 138 24.29 -20.18 -3.60
CA SER A 138 25.54 -20.92 -3.48
C SER A 138 26.00 -20.85 -2.02
N GLU A 139 25.97 -21.99 -1.32
CA GLU A 139 26.67 -22.27 -0.05
C GLU A 139 27.02 -21.05 0.83
N GLY A 140 26.04 -20.57 1.58
CA GLY A 140 26.28 -19.62 2.67
C GLY A 140 26.49 -18.16 2.27
N GLU A 141 26.87 -17.85 1.02
CA GLU A 141 27.00 -16.47 0.59
C GLU A 141 25.65 -15.93 0.11
N ILE A 142 25.12 -14.90 0.79
CA ILE A 142 24.18 -13.97 0.16
C ILE A 142 24.84 -13.65 -1.17
N ILE A 143 24.16 -13.93 -2.30
CA ILE A 143 24.66 -13.55 -3.63
C ILE A 143 24.81 -12.03 -3.59
N LYS A 144 26.00 -11.60 -3.16
CA LYS A 144 26.55 -10.29 -3.37
C LYS A 144 26.53 -10.22 -4.87
N TYR A 145 25.57 -9.47 -5.38
CA TYR A 145 25.76 -8.61 -6.53
C TYR A 145 27.01 -9.02 -7.31
N ARG A 146 26.91 -9.84 -8.36
CA ARG A 146 28.06 -10.10 -9.24
C ARG A 146 28.50 -8.75 -9.78
N LYS A 147 29.46 -8.13 -9.10
CA LYS A 147 30.14 -6.90 -9.49
C LYS A 147 31.45 -7.32 -10.16
N THR A 148 31.39 -8.28 -11.07
CA THR A 148 32.41 -8.40 -12.10
C THR A 148 31.92 -7.55 -13.26
N VAL A 149 32.57 -6.40 -13.40
CA VAL A 149 32.47 -5.47 -14.55
C VAL A 149 33.01 -6.13 -15.85
N SER A 150 33.31 -7.42 -15.83
CA SER A 150 33.71 -8.20 -16.99
C SER A 150 32.79 -9.41 -17.18
N ASP A 151 32.11 -9.37 -18.32
CA ASP A 151 31.52 -10.47 -19.07
C ASP A 151 30.28 -11.20 -18.50
N LYS A 152 29.14 -10.68 -18.98
CA LYS A 152 27.75 -11.21 -19.02
C LYS A 152 26.85 -10.88 -17.81
N PRO A 153 26.22 -9.68 -17.80
CA PRO A 153 25.17 -9.32 -16.84
C PRO A 153 23.85 -10.10 -16.99
N LYS A 154 23.77 -11.12 -17.87
CA LYS A 154 22.51 -11.76 -18.29
C LYS A 154 21.80 -12.61 -17.23
N SER A 155 22.44 -12.91 -16.09
CA SER A 155 21.85 -13.76 -15.04
C SER A 155 21.82 -13.11 -13.65
N ALA A 156 22.07 -11.80 -13.55
CA ALA A 156 22.07 -11.12 -12.25
C ALA A 156 20.66 -11.10 -11.65
N ILE A 157 20.57 -11.35 -10.34
CA ILE A 157 19.32 -11.40 -9.58
C ILE A 157 19.32 -10.40 -8.42
N CYS A 158 18.13 -10.08 -7.91
CA CYS A 158 18.00 -9.30 -6.68
C CYS A 158 17.92 -10.24 -5.47
N PRO A 159 18.93 -10.27 -4.58
CA PRO A 159 18.94 -11.18 -3.43
C PRO A 159 17.79 -10.89 -2.46
N TYR A 160 17.40 -9.62 -2.28
CA TYR A 160 16.30 -9.25 -1.40
C TYR A 160 14.93 -9.69 -1.96
N PHE A 161 14.74 -9.57 -3.27
CA PHE A 161 13.48 -9.93 -3.91
C PHE A 161 13.29 -11.44 -3.94
N ILE A 162 14.33 -12.19 -4.33
CA ILE A 162 14.23 -13.65 -4.42
C ILE A 162 14.01 -14.29 -3.04
N ASN A 163 14.58 -13.71 -1.98
CA ASN A 163 14.37 -14.12 -0.59
C ASN A 163 12.95 -13.87 -0.06
N CYS A 164 12.09 -13.16 -0.80
CA CYS A 164 10.68 -13.07 -0.44
C CYS A 164 9.93 -14.38 -0.74
N PHE A 165 10.47 -15.26 -1.58
CA PHE A 165 9.76 -16.43 -2.09
C PHE A 165 10.29 -17.73 -1.51
N GLN A 166 9.44 -18.76 -1.51
CA GLN A 166 9.78 -20.11 -1.06
C GLN A 166 10.85 -20.72 -1.95
N ARG A 167 11.75 -21.49 -1.31
CA ARG A 167 12.83 -22.21 -2.00
C ARG A 167 12.27 -23.39 -2.79
N ASN A 168 12.87 -23.65 -3.95
CA ASN A 168 12.56 -24.79 -4.81
C ASN A 168 11.09 -24.87 -5.26
N GLN A 169 10.50 -23.72 -5.59
CA GLN A 169 9.15 -23.66 -6.14
C GLN A 169 9.13 -23.11 -7.54
N THR A 170 8.53 -23.86 -8.46
CA THR A 170 8.28 -23.42 -9.84
C THR A 170 7.27 -22.28 -9.93
N THR A 171 6.50 -22.05 -8.87
CA THR A 171 5.56 -20.93 -8.77
C THR A 171 6.03 -19.95 -7.68
N PRO A 172 6.07 -18.63 -7.95
CA PRO A 172 6.46 -17.66 -6.94
C PRO A 172 5.41 -17.57 -5.81
N LEU A 173 5.62 -18.32 -4.73
CA LEU A 173 4.86 -18.17 -3.48
C LEU A 173 5.74 -17.49 -2.44
N PHE A 174 5.16 -16.57 -1.67
CA PHE A 174 5.88 -15.93 -0.57
C PHE A 174 6.32 -16.98 0.46
N ASP A 175 7.53 -16.85 1.00
CA ASP A 175 7.95 -17.67 2.13
C ASP A 175 7.15 -17.36 3.39
N GLY A 176 7.19 -18.27 4.37
CA GLY A 176 6.41 -18.10 5.60
C GLY A 176 6.74 -16.82 6.37
N GLU A 177 8.00 -16.38 6.31
CA GLU A 177 8.43 -15.14 6.96
C GLU A 177 7.93 -13.88 6.21
N ALA A 178 7.95 -13.89 4.87
CA ALA A 178 7.41 -12.84 4.02
C ALA A 178 5.89 -12.73 4.21
N GLY A 179 5.17 -13.86 4.23
CA GLY A 179 3.75 -13.90 4.55
C GLY A 179 3.46 -13.29 5.92
N THR A 180 4.28 -13.62 6.93
CA THR A 180 4.17 -13.04 8.28
C THR A 180 4.43 -11.53 8.28
N LEU A 181 5.45 -11.04 7.56
CA LEU A 181 5.75 -9.61 7.43
C LEU A 181 4.61 -8.86 6.73
N ILE A 182 4.05 -9.42 5.65
CA ILE A 182 2.90 -8.86 4.93
C ILE A 182 1.69 -8.77 5.86
N ASN A 183 1.33 -9.86 6.54
CA ASN A 183 0.18 -9.89 7.44
C ASN A 183 0.34 -8.92 8.62
N ASN A 184 1.54 -8.83 9.19
CA ASN A 184 1.84 -7.86 10.24
C ASN A 184 1.75 -6.42 9.74
N GLN A 185 2.19 -6.13 8.52
CA GLN A 185 2.10 -4.79 7.94
C GLN A 185 0.65 -4.40 7.61
N LEU A 186 -0.18 -5.35 7.15
CA LEU A 186 -1.61 -5.14 6.91
C LEU A 186 -2.36 -4.80 8.20
N ASN A 187 -2.05 -5.50 9.30
CA ASN A 187 -2.77 -5.34 10.56
C ASN A 187 -2.16 -4.28 11.49
N LYS A 188 -0.84 -4.11 11.48
CA LYS A 188 -0.13 -3.17 12.33
C LYS A 188 0.88 -2.39 11.49
N PRO A 189 0.41 -1.53 10.58
CA PRO A 189 1.26 -0.80 9.64
C PRO A 189 2.37 -0.04 10.36
N GLN A 190 3.60 -0.32 9.97
CA GLN A 190 4.79 0.41 10.40
C GLN A 190 5.17 1.47 9.38
N THR A 191 5.95 2.47 9.82
CA THR A 191 6.55 3.43 8.89
C THR A 191 7.55 2.71 7.96
N PRO A 192 7.84 3.26 6.77
CA PRO A 192 8.78 2.65 5.84
C PRO A 192 10.15 2.37 6.45
N GLU A 193 10.65 3.26 7.30
CA GLU A 193 11.96 3.12 7.94
C GLU A 193 11.99 1.92 8.89
N LYS A 194 10.94 1.78 9.72
CA LYS A 194 10.82 0.68 10.67
C LYS A 194 10.54 -0.64 9.95
N PHE A 195 9.69 -0.64 8.92
CA PHE A 195 9.42 -1.83 8.13
C PHE A 195 10.67 -2.30 7.37
N ASN A 196 11.46 -1.38 6.82
CA ASN A 196 12.74 -1.71 6.20
C ASN A 196 13.68 -2.43 7.20
N LYS A 197 13.83 -1.89 8.43
CA LYS A 197 14.60 -2.55 9.49
C LYS A 197 14.10 -3.98 9.77
N LEU A 198 12.79 -4.18 9.89
CA LEU A 198 12.20 -5.50 10.11
C LEU A 198 12.46 -6.51 8.98
N CYS A 199 12.57 -6.02 7.73
CA CYS A 199 12.88 -6.85 6.57
C CYS A 199 14.38 -7.18 6.48
N MET A 200 15.24 -6.28 6.96
CA MET A 200 16.70 -6.45 6.93
C MET A 200 17.22 -7.29 8.11
N ASP A 201 16.58 -7.22 9.26
CA ASP A 201 16.99 -7.90 10.51
C ASP A 201 16.60 -9.38 10.54
N ARG A 202 16.75 -10.07 9.42
CA ARG A 202 16.39 -11.49 9.22
C ARG A 202 17.60 -12.28 8.74
N LYS A 203 17.60 -13.59 8.98
CA LYS A 203 18.62 -14.51 8.44
C LYS A 203 18.77 -14.34 6.92
N TYR A 204 17.64 -14.18 6.23
CA TYR A 204 17.58 -13.88 4.80
C TYR A 204 16.82 -12.57 4.59
N PRO A 205 17.55 -11.44 4.39
CA PRO A 205 16.93 -10.14 4.19
C PRO A 205 15.98 -10.12 2.99
N LYS A 206 14.82 -9.48 3.16
CA LYS A 206 13.72 -9.45 2.19
C LYS A 206 13.52 -8.07 1.59
N CYS A 207 13.02 -8.00 0.35
CA CYS A 207 12.77 -6.74 -0.33
C CYS A 207 11.58 -6.00 0.31
N PRO A 208 11.79 -4.88 1.03
CA PRO A 208 10.69 -4.19 1.71
C PRO A 208 9.66 -3.65 0.71
N TYR A 209 10.14 -3.15 -0.44
CA TYR A 209 9.28 -2.68 -1.52
C TYR A 209 8.32 -3.76 -2.02
N GLU A 210 8.80 -4.99 -2.22
CA GLU A 210 7.96 -6.06 -2.75
C GLU A 210 6.92 -6.52 -1.73
N LEU A 211 7.30 -6.61 -0.46
CA LEU A 211 6.36 -6.95 0.61
C LEU A 211 5.31 -5.86 0.78
N MET A 212 5.70 -4.58 0.80
CA MET A 212 4.78 -3.44 0.84
C MET A 212 3.80 -3.45 -0.35
N LYS A 213 4.32 -3.63 -1.57
CA LYS A 213 3.50 -3.73 -2.77
C LYS A 213 2.48 -4.87 -2.66
N SER A 214 2.86 -6.00 -2.07
CA SER A 214 1.98 -7.15 -1.89
C SER A 214 0.84 -6.90 -0.89
N THR A 215 0.96 -5.90 0.00
CA THR A 215 -0.15 -5.49 0.88
C THR A 215 -1.30 -4.83 0.13
N LEU A 216 -1.05 -4.23 -1.04
CA LEU A 216 -2.05 -3.42 -1.77
C LEU A 216 -3.23 -4.25 -2.30
N SER A 217 -3.01 -5.52 -2.64
CA SER A 217 -4.07 -6.41 -3.13
C SER A 217 -5.05 -6.79 -2.02
N SER A 218 -4.62 -6.80 -0.76
CA SER A 218 -5.39 -7.33 0.38
C SER A 218 -5.76 -6.28 1.44
N CYS A 219 -5.56 -4.98 1.16
CA CYS A 219 -5.93 -3.91 2.08
C CYS A 219 -7.26 -3.23 1.70
N ASP A 220 -7.92 -2.65 2.71
CA ASP A 220 -9.15 -1.87 2.56
C ASP A 220 -8.83 -0.37 2.42
N VAL A 221 -7.78 0.09 3.11
CA VAL A 221 -7.27 1.46 3.02
C VAL A 221 -5.83 1.41 2.55
N MET A 222 -5.51 2.07 1.44
CA MET A 222 -4.15 2.18 0.93
C MET A 222 -3.67 3.61 0.85
N LEU A 223 -2.40 3.80 1.19
CA LEU A 223 -1.72 5.08 1.12
C LEU A 223 -0.58 5.02 0.10
N LEU A 224 -0.67 5.87 -0.90
CA LEU A 224 0.28 5.99 -2.01
C LEU A 224 0.87 7.40 -2.07
N HIS A 225 2.01 7.51 -2.75
CA HIS A 225 2.62 8.80 -3.09
C HIS A 225 2.13 9.29 -4.46
N TYR A 226 1.97 10.61 -4.63
CA TYR A 226 1.46 11.25 -5.87
C TYR A 226 2.12 10.76 -7.17
N HIS A 227 3.41 10.42 -7.11
CA HIS A 227 4.16 9.89 -8.26
C HIS A 227 3.53 8.62 -8.85
N TYR A 228 2.86 7.78 -8.05
CA TYR A 228 2.20 6.56 -8.50
C TYR A 228 0.97 6.79 -9.38
N LEU A 229 0.44 8.02 -9.44
CA LEU A 229 -0.73 8.37 -10.26
C LEU A 229 -0.45 9.39 -11.35
N ILE A 230 0.53 10.28 -11.14
CA ILE A 230 0.83 11.31 -12.14
C ILE A 230 1.76 10.77 -13.23
N ASP A 231 2.75 9.94 -12.87
CA ASP A 231 3.70 9.40 -13.85
C ASP A 231 3.01 8.32 -14.69
N PRO A 232 2.86 8.50 -16.02
CA PRO A 232 2.13 7.53 -16.85
C PRO A 232 2.74 6.13 -16.82
N GLY A 233 4.07 6.01 -16.79
CA GLY A 233 4.74 4.70 -16.79
C GLY A 233 4.53 3.93 -15.48
N VAL A 234 4.55 4.64 -14.34
CA VAL A 234 4.26 4.04 -13.04
C VAL A 234 2.78 3.80 -12.84
N ARG A 235 1.93 4.74 -13.24
CA ARG A 235 0.47 4.63 -13.18
C ARG A 235 0.01 3.42 -13.97
N ASP A 236 0.46 3.27 -15.20
CA ASP A 236 0.08 2.16 -16.05
C ASP A 236 0.56 0.84 -15.44
N ALA A 237 1.73 0.78 -14.78
CA ALA A 237 2.15 -0.40 -14.05
C ALA A 237 1.27 -0.69 -12.80
N VAL A 238 0.92 0.32 -12.00
CA VAL A 238 0.03 0.20 -10.83
C VAL A 238 -1.36 -0.31 -11.25
N ILE A 239 -1.87 0.20 -12.37
CA ILE A 239 -3.19 -0.10 -12.94
C ILE A 239 -3.19 -1.43 -13.70
N SER A 240 -2.35 -1.60 -14.71
CA SER A 240 -2.30 -2.79 -15.58
C SER A 240 -1.91 -4.06 -14.85
N SER A 241 -1.07 -3.95 -13.82
CA SER A 241 -0.59 -5.12 -13.08
C SER A 241 -1.51 -5.49 -11.90
N ARG A 242 -2.71 -4.93 -11.81
CA ARG A 242 -3.69 -5.16 -10.72
C ARG A 242 -3.11 -4.96 -9.33
N TRP A 243 -2.15 -4.04 -9.13
CA TRP A 243 -1.58 -3.82 -7.78
C TRP A 243 -2.65 -3.33 -6.80
N LEU A 244 -3.64 -2.59 -7.31
CA LEU A 244 -4.79 -2.09 -6.55
C LEU A 244 -5.86 -3.17 -6.31
N GLY A 245 -5.81 -4.30 -7.04
CA GLY A 245 -6.84 -5.34 -7.04
C GLY A 245 -8.11 -5.00 -7.83
N CYS A 246 -8.19 -3.82 -8.46
CA CYS A 246 -9.31 -3.36 -9.29
C CYS A 246 -8.81 -2.64 -10.57
N GLY A 247 -9.65 -2.59 -11.60
CA GLY A 247 -9.42 -1.82 -12.84
C GLY A 247 -9.87 -0.35 -12.71
N PHE A 248 -9.33 0.53 -13.56
CA PHE A 248 -9.54 2.00 -13.50
C PHE A 248 -11.01 2.40 -13.65
N GLU A 249 -11.77 1.65 -14.43
CA GLU A 249 -13.21 1.83 -14.64
C GLU A 249 -14.05 1.75 -13.36
N ASN A 250 -13.47 1.25 -12.26
CA ASN A 250 -14.12 1.13 -10.95
C ASN A 250 -13.57 2.12 -9.91
N ILE A 251 -12.82 3.14 -10.35
CA ILE A 251 -12.39 4.25 -9.50
C ILE A 251 -13.44 5.35 -9.63
N HIS A 252 -14.11 5.66 -8.51
CA HIS A 252 -15.15 6.66 -8.39
C HIS A 252 -14.70 7.79 -7.48
#